data_AF-A0A3D3K318-F1
#
_entry.id   AF-A0A3D3K318-F1
#
_cell.length_a   1.000
_cell.length_b   1.000
_cell.length_c   1.000
_cell.angle_alpha   90.00
_cell.angle_beta   90.00
_cell.angle_gamma   90.00
#
_symmetry.space_group_name_H-M   'P 1'
#
loop_
_entity.id
_entity.type
_entity.pdbx_description
1 polymer ?
#
loop_
_entity_poly.entity_id
_entity_poly.type
_entity_poly.pdbx_seq_one_letter_code
_entity_poly.pdbx_strand_id
1 'polypeptide(L)'
;MKKLLFIGGLIAINHLGAQFKINIEAPANFESKEVYIYTLDGSKDKLYSKETRKGNSWQINFNEPYMGMLKAYFPEVNASMNFISENKDVKMVLNTDNRKIENINYLDESNNLMNGLQDTQQKKEYILPALYQIKDYYKGKSAFGSALEEEISRLSKTQVSLDKYPFINFYNQNYGRFIEKNASKKPLTHEEISNFLSQSSNLLESSSLLRPILVAYLNIGPSNNVSADVDKLIAATGTNTSRGQTILAELIEIFDMYSMQELKEKYLATAESLKKPVNERLLATITKNNGTKVGATFTNYFFVRPANTTAKS
;
A
#
# COMPACT_ATOMS: atom_id res chain seq x y z
N MET A 1 -39.14 -39.19 -30.73
CA MET A 1 -38.30 -37.96 -30.65
C MET A 1 -38.48 -37.24 -29.30
N LYS A 2 -38.19 -37.92 -28.17
CA LYS A 2 -38.32 -37.37 -26.80
C LYS A 2 -37.08 -37.60 -25.93
N LYS A 3 -35.92 -37.89 -26.54
CA LYS A 3 -34.68 -38.24 -25.83
C LYS A 3 -33.45 -37.40 -26.21
N LEU A 4 -33.64 -36.28 -26.92
CA LEU A 4 -32.52 -35.46 -27.42
C LEU A 4 -32.48 -34.02 -26.87
N LEU A 5 -33.40 -33.63 -25.98
CA LEU A 5 -33.43 -32.28 -25.41
C LEU A 5 -32.81 -32.15 -24.01
N PHE A 6 -32.20 -33.22 -23.48
CA PHE A 6 -31.63 -33.22 -22.11
C PHE A 6 -30.10 -33.14 -22.04
N ILE A 7 -29.40 -33.04 -23.18
CA ILE A 7 -27.93 -33.02 -23.23
C ILE A 7 -27.36 -31.60 -23.48
N GLY A 8 -28.20 -30.63 -23.85
CA GLY A 8 -27.77 -29.25 -24.14
C GLY A 8 -27.82 -28.26 -22.96
N GLY A 9 -28.13 -28.72 -21.74
CA GLY A 9 -28.38 -27.84 -20.58
C GLY A 9 -27.33 -27.88 -19.47
N LEU A 10 -26.22 -28.59 -19.63
CA LEU A 10 -25.28 -28.88 -18.54
C LEU A 10 -23.83 -28.39 -18.76
N ILE A 11 -23.61 -27.51 -19.74
CA ILE A 11 -22.27 -26.93 -20.04
C ILE A 11 -22.27 -25.40 -19.86
N ALA A 12 -23.01 -24.88 -18.88
CA ALA A 12 -22.97 -23.46 -18.52
C ALA A 12 -22.81 -23.21 -17.02
N ILE A 13 -22.19 -24.14 -16.29
CA ILE A 13 -21.61 -23.82 -14.98
C ILE A 13 -20.17 -23.35 -15.25
N ASN A 14 -20.04 -22.13 -15.78
CA ASN A 14 -18.73 -21.48 -15.85
C ASN A 14 -18.27 -21.20 -14.41
N HIS A 15 -17.23 -21.92 -14.01
CA HIS A 15 -16.25 -21.61 -12.97
C HIS A 15 -16.45 -20.30 -12.17
N LEU A 16 -17.29 -20.34 -11.14
CA LEU A 16 -17.19 -19.42 -9.99
C LEU A 16 -16.18 -19.99 -8.96
N GLY A 17 -14.98 -20.34 -9.45
CA GLY A 17 -13.86 -20.68 -8.58
C GLY A 17 -13.18 -19.39 -8.10
N ALA A 18 -12.70 -19.37 -6.85
CA ALA A 18 -11.81 -18.30 -6.42
C ALA A 18 -10.61 -18.22 -7.36
N GLN A 19 -10.27 -17.01 -7.80
CA GLN A 19 -9.10 -16.72 -8.63
C GLN A 19 -7.80 -17.03 -7.87
N PHE A 20 -7.74 -16.69 -6.58
CA PHE A 20 -6.71 -17.15 -5.65
C PHE A 20 -7.24 -17.15 -4.21
N LYS A 21 -6.50 -17.76 -3.29
CA LYS A 21 -6.86 -17.87 -1.88
C LYS A 21 -5.78 -17.32 -0.98
N ILE A 22 -6.21 -16.75 0.14
CA ILE A 22 -5.32 -16.37 1.24
C ILE A 22 -5.63 -17.29 2.41
N ASN A 23 -4.60 -17.97 2.92
CA ASN A 23 -4.68 -18.78 4.12
C ASN A 23 -3.73 -18.21 5.18
N ILE A 24 -4.31 -17.79 6.31
CA ILE A 24 -3.59 -17.28 7.47
C ILE A 24 -3.79 -18.26 8.60
N GLU A 25 -2.72 -18.90 9.04
CA GLU A 25 -2.73 -19.79 10.20
C GLU A 25 -2.15 -19.05 11.41
N ALA A 26 -2.72 -19.26 12.59
CA ALA A 26 -2.21 -18.70 13.84
C ALA A 26 -2.26 -19.75 14.96
N PRO A 27 -1.42 -19.61 16.00
CA PRO A 27 -1.43 -20.49 17.18
C PRO A 27 -2.79 -20.44 17.88
N ALA A 28 -3.19 -21.54 18.52
CA ALA A 28 -4.52 -21.65 19.14
C ALA A 28 -4.78 -20.59 20.23
N ASN A 29 -3.72 -20.09 20.88
CA ASN A 29 -3.77 -19.06 21.91
C ASN A 29 -3.88 -17.62 21.36
N PHE A 30 -3.79 -17.40 20.05
CA PHE A 30 -3.98 -16.06 19.47
C PHE A 30 -5.45 -15.65 19.56
N GLU A 31 -5.74 -14.53 20.23
CA GLU A 31 -7.10 -14.17 20.70
C GLU A 31 -8.05 -13.66 19.59
N SER A 32 -7.53 -13.31 18.42
CA SER A 32 -8.35 -12.73 17.35
C SER A 32 -9.28 -13.77 16.72
N LYS A 33 -10.55 -13.36 16.52
CA LYS A 33 -11.59 -14.19 15.89
C LYS A 33 -11.83 -13.74 14.47
N GLU A 34 -11.71 -12.45 14.19
CA GLU A 34 -12.00 -11.87 12.89
C GLU A 34 -10.72 -11.35 12.23
N VAL A 35 -10.65 -11.47 10.91
CA VAL A 35 -9.63 -10.80 10.11
C VAL A 35 -10.30 -9.96 9.03
N TYR A 36 -9.80 -8.74 8.87
CA TYR A 36 -10.24 -7.80 7.85
C TYR A 36 -9.13 -7.69 6.81
N ILE A 37 -9.44 -8.03 5.56
CA ILE A 37 -8.51 -7.95 4.44
C ILE A 37 -8.78 -6.67 3.67
N TYR A 38 -7.75 -5.87 3.49
CA TYR A 38 -7.78 -4.62 2.74
C TYR A 38 -6.90 -4.73 1.49
N THR A 39 -7.43 -4.22 0.38
CA THR A 39 -6.66 -3.88 -0.82
C THR A 39 -6.27 -2.40 -0.77
N LEU A 40 -5.45 -1.94 -1.72
CA LEU A 40 -5.10 -0.52 -1.84
C LEU A 40 -5.78 0.14 -3.04
N ASP A 41 -6.13 1.41 -2.85
CA ASP A 41 -6.46 2.36 -3.92
C ASP A 41 -5.69 3.67 -3.67
N GLY A 42 -4.58 3.84 -4.39
CA GLY A 42 -3.61 4.90 -4.15
C GLY A 42 -2.89 4.68 -2.83
N SER A 43 -3.24 5.46 -1.80
CA SER A 43 -2.71 5.29 -0.44
C SER A 43 -3.75 4.83 0.58
N LYS A 44 -4.98 4.47 0.14
CA LYS A 44 -6.07 4.12 1.06
C LYS A 44 -6.33 2.63 1.10
N ASP A 45 -6.54 2.14 2.31
CA ASP A 45 -7.06 0.81 2.57
C ASP A 45 -8.53 0.75 2.14
N LYS A 46 -8.86 -0.16 1.22
CA LYS A 46 -10.23 -0.50 0.83
C LYS A 46 -10.57 -1.87 1.36
N LEU A 47 -11.62 -1.97 2.18
CA LEU A 47 -12.04 -3.26 2.74
C LEU A 47 -12.48 -4.18 1.60
N TYR A 48 -11.80 -5.31 1.47
CA TYR A 48 -12.14 -6.35 0.51
C TYR A 48 -13.10 -7.37 1.11
N SER A 49 -12.70 -7.97 2.23
CA SER A 49 -13.48 -8.99 2.91
C SER A 49 -13.19 -9.02 4.41
N LYS A 50 -14.11 -9.63 5.14
CA LYS A 50 -14.00 -9.94 6.55
C LYS A 50 -14.28 -11.43 6.72
N GLU A 51 -13.39 -12.14 7.39
CA GLU A 51 -13.55 -13.57 7.65
C GLU A 51 -13.42 -13.89 9.14
N THR A 52 -14.17 -14.89 9.58
CA THR A 52 -14.09 -15.43 10.95
C THR A 52 -13.22 -16.68 10.96
N ARG A 53 -12.41 -16.82 12.01
CA ARG A 53 -11.48 -17.93 12.21
C ARG A 53 -12.23 -19.26 12.23
N LYS A 54 -11.73 -20.24 11.48
CA LYS A 54 -12.18 -21.63 11.46
C LYS A 54 -11.03 -22.52 11.93
N GLY A 55 -11.18 -23.11 13.11
CA GLY A 55 -10.07 -23.78 13.80
C GLY A 55 -8.95 -22.77 14.09
N ASN A 56 -7.74 -23.06 13.60
CA ASN A 56 -6.58 -22.21 13.78
C ASN A 56 -6.32 -21.26 12.59
N SER A 57 -7.23 -21.19 11.62
CA SER A 57 -6.97 -20.50 10.33
C SER A 57 -8.09 -19.55 9.89
N TRP A 58 -7.73 -18.58 9.08
CA TRP A 58 -8.65 -17.81 8.23
C TRP A 58 -8.39 -18.15 6.77
N GLN A 59 -9.46 -18.41 6.03
CA GLN A 59 -9.41 -18.64 4.59
C GLN A 59 -10.24 -17.61 3.88
N ILE A 60 -9.60 -16.83 3.02
CA ILE A 60 -10.23 -15.75 2.26
C ILE A 60 -10.14 -16.11 0.78
N ASN A 61 -11.26 -16.10 0.09
CA ASN A 61 -11.33 -16.33 -1.35
C ASN A 61 -11.34 -14.99 -2.09
N PHE A 62 -10.41 -14.82 -3.03
CA PHE A 62 -10.42 -13.70 -3.97
C PHE A 62 -11.05 -14.16 -5.27
N ASN A 63 -12.14 -13.52 -5.68
CA ASN A 63 -12.88 -13.89 -6.90
C ASN A 63 -12.40 -13.13 -8.14
N GLU A 64 -11.66 -12.05 -7.94
CA GLU A 64 -11.12 -11.19 -9.02
C GLU A 64 -9.59 -11.21 -8.96
N PRO A 65 -8.91 -11.08 -10.12
CA PRO A 65 -7.46 -11.00 -10.14
C PRO A 65 -6.98 -9.75 -9.42
N TYR A 66 -5.98 -9.91 -8.56
CA TYR A 66 -5.38 -8.81 -7.81
C TYR A 66 -3.86 -8.94 -7.77
N MET A 67 -3.18 -7.85 -8.10
CA MET A 67 -1.73 -7.70 -7.97
C MET A 67 -1.44 -6.41 -7.23
N GLY A 68 -0.82 -6.51 -6.07
CA GLY A 68 -0.74 -5.36 -5.17
C GLY A 68 -0.39 -5.72 -3.73
N MET A 69 -0.22 -4.68 -2.92
CA MET A 69 -0.18 -4.79 -1.48
C MET A 69 -1.57 -5.18 -0.94
N LEU A 70 -1.55 -5.98 0.11
CA LEU A 70 -2.68 -6.36 0.92
C LEU A 70 -2.34 -6.10 2.39
N LYS A 71 -3.37 -5.83 3.18
CA LYS A 71 -3.25 -5.69 4.63
C LYS A 71 -4.27 -6.58 5.31
N ALA A 72 -3.82 -7.36 6.28
CA ALA A 72 -4.70 -8.05 7.21
C ALA A 72 -4.73 -7.27 8.53
N TYR A 73 -5.92 -7.01 9.05
CA TYR A 73 -6.13 -6.35 10.34
C TYR A 73 -6.97 -7.25 11.26
N PHE A 74 -6.50 -7.39 12.49
CA PHE A 74 -7.07 -8.22 13.55
C PHE A 74 -7.59 -7.29 14.66
N PRO A 75 -8.89 -6.96 14.67
CA PRO A 75 -9.42 -5.90 15.52
C PRO A 75 -9.32 -6.21 17.02
N GLU A 76 -9.46 -7.47 17.43
CA GLU A 76 -9.50 -7.83 18.87
C GLU A 76 -8.14 -7.68 19.55
N VAL A 77 -7.06 -7.81 18.78
CA VAL A 77 -5.68 -7.64 19.26
C VAL A 77 -5.05 -6.34 18.77
N ASN A 78 -5.78 -5.55 17.98
CA ASN A 78 -5.30 -4.33 17.32
C ASN A 78 -3.95 -4.56 16.61
N ALA A 79 -3.85 -5.66 15.86
CA ALA A 79 -2.65 -6.01 15.10
C ALA A 79 -2.93 -5.94 13.61
N SER A 80 -1.92 -5.62 12.82
CA SER A 80 -2.00 -5.70 11.37
C SER A 80 -0.70 -6.19 10.76
N MET A 81 -0.81 -6.79 9.59
CA MET A 81 0.33 -7.17 8.76
C MET A 81 0.09 -6.78 7.32
N ASN A 82 1.17 -6.41 6.64
CA ASN A 82 1.18 -6.18 5.21
C ASN A 82 1.77 -7.38 4.50
N PHE A 83 1.27 -7.65 3.32
CA PHE A 83 1.72 -8.72 2.43
C PHE A 83 1.31 -8.34 1.00
N ILE A 84 1.58 -9.20 0.03
CA ILE A 84 1.32 -8.94 -1.38
C ILE A 84 0.55 -10.08 -2.02
N SER A 85 -0.08 -9.79 -3.15
CA SER A 85 -0.53 -10.81 -4.10
C SER A 85 0.08 -10.54 -5.47
N GLU A 86 0.43 -11.63 -6.14
CA GLU A 86 0.82 -11.70 -7.56
C GLU A 86 -0.24 -12.50 -8.34
N ASN A 87 -1.51 -12.37 -7.94
CA ASN A 87 -2.63 -13.18 -8.41
C ASN A 87 -2.40 -14.70 -8.20
N LYS A 88 -1.83 -15.06 -7.04
CA LYS A 88 -1.49 -16.43 -6.64
C LYS A 88 -1.87 -16.65 -5.20
N ASP A 89 -2.04 -17.92 -4.82
CA ASP A 89 -2.35 -18.29 -3.46
C ASP A 89 -1.28 -17.78 -2.47
N VAL A 90 -1.76 -17.19 -1.39
CA VAL A 90 -0.93 -16.65 -0.30
C VAL A 90 -1.10 -17.57 0.91
N LYS A 91 0.02 -18.02 1.49
CA LYS A 91 -0.01 -18.87 2.67
C LYS A 91 0.96 -18.36 3.73
N MET A 92 0.43 -18.07 4.91
CA MET A 92 1.18 -17.47 6.01
C MET A 92 0.87 -18.16 7.32
N VAL A 93 1.89 -18.33 8.16
CA VAL A 93 1.75 -18.79 9.55
C VAL A 93 2.24 -17.69 10.47
N LEU A 94 1.35 -17.20 11.33
CA LEU A 94 1.68 -16.25 12.37
C LEU A 94 2.38 -16.97 13.52
N ASN A 95 3.43 -16.36 14.02
CA ASN A 95 4.03 -16.71 15.30
C ASN A 95 3.71 -15.57 16.26
N THR A 96 3.08 -15.92 17.38
CA THR A 96 2.46 -14.95 18.27
C THR A 96 2.81 -15.22 19.71
N ASP A 97 3.12 -14.17 20.46
CA ASP A 97 3.13 -14.19 21.91
C ASP A 97 1.88 -13.47 22.44
N ASN A 98 0.93 -14.26 22.93
CA ASN A 98 -0.39 -13.81 23.38
C ASN A 98 -1.12 -12.92 22.36
N ARG A 99 -1.09 -11.60 22.56
CA ARG A 99 -1.80 -10.59 21.74
C ARG A 99 -0.92 -9.98 20.64
N LYS A 100 0.36 -10.35 20.57
CA LYS A 100 1.31 -9.73 19.64
C LYS A 100 1.71 -10.72 18.54
N ILE A 101 1.74 -10.24 17.30
CA ILE A 101 2.39 -10.94 16.20
C ILE A 101 3.89 -10.64 16.30
N GLU A 102 4.70 -11.66 16.56
CA GLU A 102 6.16 -11.53 16.67
C GLU A 102 6.83 -11.62 15.31
N ASN A 103 6.45 -12.63 14.54
CA ASN A 103 6.95 -12.87 13.21
C ASN A 103 5.90 -13.59 12.35
N ILE A 104 6.10 -13.49 11.04
CA ILE A 104 5.25 -14.11 10.03
C ILE A 104 6.13 -15.05 9.22
N ASN A 105 5.76 -16.32 9.17
CA ASN A 105 6.37 -17.30 8.29
C ASN A 105 5.58 -17.33 6.98
N TYR A 106 6.13 -16.68 5.95
CA TYR A 106 5.58 -16.69 4.60
C TYR A 106 5.98 -17.98 3.90
N LEU A 107 4.98 -18.81 3.58
CA LEU A 107 5.15 -20.10 2.93
C LEU A 107 5.06 -20.00 1.40
N ASP A 108 4.61 -18.86 0.87
CA ASP A 108 4.65 -18.56 -0.56
C ASP A 108 5.91 -17.77 -0.94
N GLU A 109 6.41 -18.05 -2.14
CA GLU A 109 7.68 -17.52 -2.66
C GLU A 109 7.66 -15.99 -2.83
N SER A 110 6.53 -15.44 -3.30
CA SER A 110 6.39 -14.00 -3.57
C SER A 110 6.48 -13.18 -2.29
N ASN A 111 5.72 -13.55 -1.25
CA ASN A 111 5.75 -12.83 0.02
C ASN A 111 7.06 -13.04 0.78
N ASN A 112 7.65 -14.23 0.73
CA ASN A 112 8.96 -14.47 1.32
C ASN A 112 10.03 -13.55 0.70
N LEU A 113 10.04 -13.46 -0.64
CA LEU A 113 10.93 -12.57 -1.38
C LEU A 113 10.66 -11.10 -1.04
N MET A 114 9.40 -10.65 -1.11
CA MET A 114 9.03 -9.26 -0.81
C MET A 114 9.44 -8.85 0.61
N ASN A 115 9.20 -9.71 1.60
CA ASN A 115 9.59 -9.47 2.99
C ASN A 115 11.11 -9.32 3.13
N GLY A 116 11.89 -10.20 2.47
CA GLY A 116 13.35 -10.10 2.46
C GLY A 116 13.87 -8.83 1.76
N LEU A 117 13.21 -8.40 0.68
CA LEU A 117 13.53 -7.16 -0.02
C LEU A 117 13.27 -5.94 0.86
N GLN A 118 12.10 -5.86 1.51
CA GLN A 118 11.74 -4.75 2.39
C GLN A 118 12.65 -4.67 3.64
N ASP A 119 12.97 -5.82 4.25
CA ASP A 119 13.94 -5.87 5.36
C ASP A 119 15.32 -5.36 4.92
N THR A 120 15.79 -5.77 3.74
CA THR A 120 17.06 -5.30 3.19
C THR A 120 17.03 -3.81 2.88
N GLN A 121 15.94 -3.30 2.29
CA GLN A 121 15.75 -1.87 2.02
C GLN A 121 15.79 -1.06 3.31
N GLN A 122 15.05 -1.47 4.34
CA GLN A 122 15.05 -0.79 5.64
C GLN A 122 16.44 -0.79 6.28
N LYS A 123 17.15 -1.92 6.26
CA LYS A 123 18.54 -1.99 6.75
C LYS A 123 19.48 -1.09 5.95
N LYS A 124 19.29 -1.00 4.63
CA LYS A 124 20.09 -0.13 3.78
C LYS A 124 19.87 1.36 4.09
N GLU A 125 18.64 1.77 4.37
CA GLU A 125 18.34 3.17 4.68
C GLU A 125 18.77 3.59 6.10
N TYR A 126 18.57 2.74 7.10
CA TYR A 126 18.77 3.10 8.50
C TYR A 126 20.05 2.53 9.14
N ILE A 127 20.42 1.30 8.78
CA ILE A 127 21.49 0.56 9.45
C ILE A 127 22.82 0.73 8.72
N LEU A 128 22.84 0.62 7.38
CA LEU A 128 24.05 0.71 6.58
C LEU A 128 24.87 2.00 6.84
N PRO A 129 24.27 3.21 6.95
CA PRO A 129 25.03 4.41 7.31
C PRO A 129 25.72 4.30 8.68
N ALA A 130 25.06 3.67 9.65
CA ALA A 130 25.64 3.44 10.98
C ALA A 130 26.76 2.40 10.93
N LEU A 131 26.64 1.34 10.11
CA LEU A 131 27.69 0.34 9.93
C LEU A 131 28.96 0.97 9.35
N TYR A 132 28.84 1.89 8.38
CA TYR A 132 29.99 2.63 7.85
C TYR A 132 30.68 3.48 8.94
N GLN A 133 29.91 4.14 9.81
CA GLN A 133 30.49 4.92 10.92
C GLN A 133 31.20 4.03 11.94
N ILE A 134 30.63 2.86 12.27
CA ILE A 134 31.23 1.91 13.20
C ILE A 134 32.53 1.33 12.61
N LYS A 135 32.55 1.07 11.29
CA LYS A 135 33.69 0.46 10.59
C LYS A 135 34.98 1.24 10.80
N ASP A 136 34.91 2.57 10.87
CA ASP A 136 36.08 3.43 11.04
C ASP A 136 36.85 3.17 12.36
N TYR A 137 36.19 2.58 13.36
CA TYR A 137 36.79 2.23 14.66
C TYR A 137 37.36 0.81 14.71
N TYR A 138 36.96 -0.09 13.81
CA TYR A 138 37.37 -1.50 13.79
C TYR A 138 38.34 -1.79 12.65
N LYS A 139 39.52 -1.18 12.70
CA LYS A 139 40.58 -1.35 11.69
C LYS A 139 41.27 -2.72 11.83
N GLY A 140 41.46 -3.43 10.72
CA GLY A 140 42.15 -4.72 10.65
C GLY A 140 41.22 -5.95 10.71
N LYS A 141 41.79 -7.16 10.69
CA LYS A 141 41.07 -8.46 10.62
C LYS A 141 40.51 -8.94 11.96
N SER A 142 39.91 -8.05 12.75
CA SER A 142 39.18 -8.50 13.94
C SER A 142 37.95 -9.34 13.52
N ALA A 143 37.51 -10.26 14.39
CA ALA A 143 36.33 -11.08 14.11
C ALA A 143 35.09 -10.21 13.85
N PHE A 144 34.87 -9.19 14.69
CA PHE A 144 33.77 -8.24 14.50
C PHE A 144 33.96 -7.35 13.26
N GLY A 145 35.17 -6.85 13.02
CA GLY A 145 35.46 -6.05 11.82
C GLY A 145 35.19 -6.80 10.52
N SER A 146 35.53 -8.10 10.47
CA SER A 146 35.26 -8.95 9.30
C SER A 146 33.75 -9.15 9.09
N ALA A 147 33.00 -9.45 10.16
CA ALA A 147 31.55 -9.57 10.11
C ALA A 147 30.86 -8.26 9.68
N LEU A 148 31.39 -7.12 10.12
CA LEU A 148 30.91 -5.80 9.73
C LEU A 148 31.12 -5.54 8.23
N GLU A 149 32.30 -5.89 7.69
CA GLU A 149 32.57 -5.76 6.25
C GLU A 149 31.69 -6.68 5.40
N GLU A 150 31.43 -7.89 5.86
CA GLU A 150 30.50 -8.83 5.20
C GLU A 150 29.08 -8.27 5.14
N GLU A 151 28.58 -7.71 6.25
CA GLU A 151 27.24 -7.13 6.31
C GLU A 151 27.12 -5.86 5.45
N ILE A 152 28.14 -4.99 5.50
CA ILE A 152 28.23 -3.82 4.61
C ILE A 152 28.22 -4.26 3.15
N SER A 153 29.00 -5.29 2.79
CA SER A 153 29.03 -5.83 1.43
C SER A 153 27.66 -6.39 1.02
N ARG A 154 27.00 -7.14 1.91
CA ARG A 154 25.67 -7.72 1.67
C ARG A 154 24.63 -6.64 1.40
N LEU A 155 24.58 -5.59 2.23
CA LEU A 155 23.62 -4.48 2.11
C LEU A 155 23.94 -3.53 0.95
N SER A 156 25.20 -3.48 0.50
CA SER A 156 25.63 -2.61 -0.61
C SER A 156 25.46 -3.26 -1.99
N LYS A 157 25.20 -4.57 -2.07
CA LYS A 157 24.99 -5.27 -3.35
C LYS A 157 23.70 -4.82 -4.04
N THR A 158 23.77 -4.69 -5.36
CA THR A 158 22.60 -4.46 -6.20
C THR A 158 21.79 -5.74 -6.35
N GLN A 159 20.46 -5.63 -6.31
CA GLN A 159 19.51 -6.74 -6.29
C GLN A 159 19.59 -7.66 -7.54
N VAL A 160 19.21 -8.92 -7.32
CA VAL A 160 19.00 -9.97 -8.35
C VAL A 160 17.85 -9.59 -9.28
N SER A 161 17.83 -10.11 -10.52
CA SER A 161 16.67 -9.96 -11.43
C SER A 161 15.38 -10.47 -10.78
N LEU A 162 14.32 -9.66 -10.90
CA LEU A 162 13.00 -9.91 -10.32
C LEU A 162 11.95 -10.17 -11.41
N ASP A 163 12.36 -10.46 -12.65
CA ASP A 163 11.46 -10.50 -13.82
C ASP A 163 10.32 -11.52 -13.69
N LYS A 164 10.51 -12.55 -12.84
CA LYS A 164 9.51 -13.57 -12.50
C LYS A 164 8.33 -13.02 -11.66
N TYR A 165 8.48 -11.87 -11.01
CA TYR A 165 7.51 -11.29 -10.07
C TYR A 165 7.13 -9.87 -10.52
N PRO A 166 6.09 -9.71 -11.36
CA PRO A 166 5.74 -8.42 -11.94
C PRO A 166 5.50 -7.30 -10.93
N PHE A 167 4.73 -7.57 -9.87
CA PHE A 167 4.46 -6.58 -8.82
C PHE A 167 5.71 -6.29 -7.99
N ILE A 168 6.47 -7.31 -7.57
CA ILE A 168 7.70 -7.10 -6.79
C ILE A 168 8.73 -6.32 -7.60
N ASN A 169 8.90 -6.65 -8.89
CA ASN A 169 9.80 -5.95 -9.79
C ASN A 169 9.38 -4.48 -9.96
N PHE A 170 8.09 -4.24 -10.23
CA PHE A 170 7.54 -2.89 -10.30
C PHE A 170 7.79 -2.12 -9.00
N TYR A 171 7.51 -2.71 -7.84
CA TYR A 171 7.70 -2.07 -6.55
C TYR A 171 9.18 -1.72 -6.34
N ASN A 172 10.08 -2.69 -6.48
CA ASN A 172 11.49 -2.51 -6.19
C ASN A 172 12.17 -1.50 -7.12
N GLN A 173 11.88 -1.56 -8.43
CA GLN A 173 12.43 -0.62 -9.40
C GLN A 173 12.01 0.82 -9.11
N ASN A 174 10.72 1.03 -8.84
CA ASN A 174 10.17 2.36 -8.63
C ASN A 174 10.48 2.93 -7.25
N TYR A 175 10.53 2.09 -6.22
CA TYR A 175 11.04 2.48 -4.90
C TYR A 175 12.51 2.93 -5.01
N GLY A 176 13.35 2.09 -5.63
CA GLY A 176 14.76 2.42 -5.87
C GLY A 176 14.93 3.70 -6.69
N ARG A 177 14.09 3.97 -7.67
CA ARG A 177 14.22 5.19 -8.49
C ARG A 177 13.72 6.45 -7.77
N PHE A 178 12.54 6.40 -7.16
CA PHE A 178 11.80 7.60 -6.76
C PHE A 178 11.79 7.89 -5.25
N ILE A 179 12.13 6.90 -4.41
CA ILE A 179 11.99 7.01 -2.95
C ILE A 179 13.32 6.81 -2.23
N GLU A 180 14.07 5.75 -2.58
CA GLU A 180 15.29 5.38 -1.86
C GLU A 180 16.31 6.54 -1.87
N LYS A 181 16.64 7.02 -0.67
CA LYS A 181 17.59 8.12 -0.47
C LYS A 181 19.01 7.63 -0.64
N ASN A 182 19.68 8.09 -1.69
CA ASN A 182 21.08 7.78 -1.94
C ASN A 182 21.78 9.00 -2.52
N ALA A 183 22.82 9.49 -1.83
CA ALA A 183 23.57 10.69 -2.22
C ALA A 183 24.28 10.56 -3.57
N SER A 184 24.52 9.34 -4.05
CA SER A 184 25.14 9.07 -5.34
C SER A 184 24.13 9.02 -6.51
N LYS A 185 22.83 9.13 -6.25
CA LYS A 185 21.82 9.13 -7.31
C LYS A 185 21.69 10.49 -7.95
N LYS A 186 21.40 10.47 -9.25
CA LYS A 186 20.97 11.65 -9.99
C LYS A 186 19.74 12.27 -9.29
N PRO A 187 19.72 13.58 -9.02
CA PRO A 187 18.53 14.26 -8.52
C PRO A 187 17.35 14.05 -9.46
N LEU A 188 16.18 13.76 -8.90
CA LEU A 188 14.94 13.63 -9.64
C LEU A 188 14.44 15.00 -10.11
N THR A 189 13.87 15.05 -11.31
CA THR A 189 13.18 16.25 -11.81
C THR A 189 11.66 16.11 -11.70
N HIS A 190 10.97 17.25 -11.64
CA HIS A 190 9.51 17.30 -11.71
C HIS A 190 8.97 16.61 -12.97
N GLU A 191 9.65 16.78 -14.11
CA GLU A 191 9.26 16.16 -15.38
C GLU A 191 9.38 14.62 -15.33
N GLU A 192 10.47 14.09 -14.77
CA GLU A 192 10.68 12.64 -14.64
C GLU A 192 9.57 11.99 -13.80
N ILE A 193 9.19 12.61 -12.68
CA ILE A 193 8.11 12.10 -11.83
C ILE A 193 6.74 12.30 -12.51
N SER A 194 6.49 13.43 -13.16
CA SER A 194 5.21 13.68 -13.86
C SER A 194 4.98 12.67 -15.00
N ASN A 195 6.04 12.38 -15.76
CA ASN A 195 5.99 11.36 -16.82
C ASN A 195 5.75 9.96 -16.24
N PHE A 196 6.43 9.61 -15.14
CA PHE A 196 6.17 8.34 -14.47
C PHE A 196 4.72 8.23 -13.98
N LEU A 197 4.22 9.24 -13.25
CA LEU A 197 2.87 9.23 -12.72
C LEU A 197 1.83 9.16 -13.85
N SER A 198 2.00 9.90 -14.94
CA SER A 198 1.06 9.84 -16.07
C SER A 198 1.09 8.52 -16.86
N GLN A 199 2.25 7.85 -16.95
CA GLN A 199 2.45 6.70 -17.85
C GLN A 199 2.57 5.34 -17.14
N SER A 200 2.65 5.30 -15.80
CA SER A 200 2.80 4.05 -15.04
C SER A 200 1.64 3.07 -15.29
N SER A 201 1.86 1.79 -15.03
CA SER A 201 0.78 0.79 -15.00
C SER A 201 -0.13 1.00 -13.77
N ASN A 202 -1.29 0.32 -13.78
CA ASN A 202 -2.26 0.32 -12.67
C ASN A 202 -1.71 -0.28 -11.36
N LEU A 203 -0.49 -0.84 -11.38
CA LEU A 203 0.18 -1.33 -10.17
C LEU A 203 0.57 -0.17 -9.23
N LEU A 204 0.67 1.06 -9.75
CA LEU A 204 0.99 2.22 -8.93
C LEU A 204 -0.02 2.41 -7.81
N GLU A 205 -1.31 2.34 -8.14
CA GLU A 205 -2.42 2.49 -7.21
C GLU A 205 -2.50 1.36 -6.17
N SER A 206 -1.96 0.19 -6.47
CA SER A 206 -1.92 -0.96 -5.54
C SER A 206 -0.57 -1.15 -4.82
N SER A 207 0.42 -0.29 -5.09
CA SER A 207 1.82 -0.48 -4.62
C SER A 207 2.20 0.25 -3.33
N SER A 208 1.31 1.08 -2.79
CA SER A 208 1.61 2.08 -1.75
C SER A 208 2.70 3.12 -2.11
N LEU A 209 3.21 3.14 -3.34
CA LEU A 209 4.28 4.05 -3.76
C LEU A 209 3.77 5.44 -4.15
N LEU A 210 2.50 5.57 -4.52
CA LEU A 210 1.95 6.82 -5.05
C LEU A 210 2.19 8.02 -4.12
N ARG A 211 1.79 7.91 -2.84
CA ARG A 211 1.94 9.00 -1.88
C ARG A 211 3.41 9.35 -1.60
N PRO A 212 4.32 8.39 -1.30
CA PRO A 212 5.75 8.69 -1.19
C PRO A 212 6.34 9.40 -2.41
N ILE A 213 5.94 9.01 -3.63
CA ILE A 213 6.42 9.64 -4.87
C ILE A 213 5.88 11.07 -5.00
N LEU A 214 4.62 11.32 -4.63
CA LEU A 214 4.07 12.68 -4.56
C LEU A 214 4.80 13.55 -3.52
N VAL A 215 5.15 12.99 -2.37
CA VAL A 215 5.96 13.69 -1.38
C VAL A 215 7.37 13.97 -1.92
N ALA A 216 7.98 13.03 -2.65
CA ALA A 216 9.25 13.25 -3.33
C ALA A 216 9.14 14.39 -4.36
N TYR A 217 8.06 14.43 -5.15
CA TYR A 217 7.76 15.51 -6.10
C TYR A 217 7.72 16.88 -5.42
N LEU A 218 6.96 17.01 -4.33
CA LEU A 218 6.79 18.28 -3.61
C LEU A 218 8.09 18.77 -2.94
N ASN A 219 9.06 17.89 -2.72
CA ASN A 219 10.35 18.21 -2.13
C ASN A 219 11.43 18.55 -3.17
N ILE A 220 11.09 18.60 -4.47
CA ILE A 220 12.03 19.00 -5.50
C ILE A 220 12.13 20.54 -5.54
N GLY A 221 13.33 21.06 -5.28
CA GLY A 221 13.62 22.49 -5.43
C GLY A 221 13.07 23.37 -4.30
N PRO A 222 13.07 24.70 -4.48
CA PRO A 222 12.65 25.65 -3.46
C PRO A 222 11.13 25.68 -3.27
N SER A 223 10.69 25.87 -2.02
CA SER A 223 9.27 25.78 -1.60
C SER A 223 8.35 26.90 -2.12
N ASN A 224 8.89 27.94 -2.74
CA ASN A 224 8.12 29.09 -3.22
C ASN A 224 7.33 28.83 -4.52
N ASN A 225 7.61 27.74 -5.23
CA ASN A 225 6.97 27.43 -6.53
C ASN A 225 6.02 26.22 -6.50
N VAL A 226 5.77 25.65 -5.31
CA VAL A 226 5.01 24.40 -5.16
C VAL A 226 3.64 24.46 -5.85
N SER A 227 2.93 25.59 -5.78
CA SER A 227 1.63 25.74 -6.46
C SER A 227 1.73 25.59 -7.99
N ALA A 228 2.73 26.21 -8.61
CA ALA A 228 2.92 26.14 -10.05
C ALA A 228 3.37 24.74 -10.51
N ASP A 229 4.19 24.08 -9.71
CA ASP A 229 4.65 22.73 -10.03
C ASP A 229 3.55 21.69 -9.83
N VAL A 230 2.67 21.86 -8.84
CA VAL A 230 1.48 21.01 -8.70
C VAL A 230 0.49 21.24 -9.85
N ASP A 231 0.30 22.48 -10.30
CA ASP A 231 -0.54 22.78 -11.48
C ASP A 231 -0.05 22.03 -12.73
N LYS A 232 1.28 21.99 -12.96
CA LYS A 232 1.88 21.22 -14.05
C LYS A 232 1.63 19.72 -13.89
N LEU A 233 1.75 19.17 -12.69
CA LEU A 233 1.49 17.75 -12.44
C LEU A 233 0.02 17.38 -12.71
N ILE A 234 -0.91 18.21 -12.26
CA ILE A 234 -2.35 18.01 -12.51
C ILE A 234 -2.66 18.13 -14.01
N ALA A 235 -2.02 19.05 -14.72
CA ALA A 235 -2.15 19.16 -16.17
C ALA A 235 -1.60 17.92 -16.90
N ALA A 236 -0.43 17.41 -16.50
CA ALA A 236 0.20 16.24 -17.09
C ALA A 236 -0.59 14.93 -16.85
N THR A 237 -1.20 14.79 -15.67
CA THR A 237 -1.95 13.58 -15.29
C THR A 237 -3.42 13.64 -15.73
N GLY A 238 -3.95 14.84 -15.91
CA GLY A 238 -5.29 15.11 -16.40
C GLY A 238 -6.38 14.78 -15.37
N THR A 239 -7.12 15.79 -14.91
CA THR A 239 -8.21 15.65 -13.92
C THR A 239 -9.41 14.81 -14.39
N ASN A 240 -9.44 14.46 -15.68
CA ASN A 240 -10.47 13.61 -16.27
C ASN A 240 -10.10 12.12 -16.25
N THR A 241 -8.87 11.76 -15.88
CA THR A 241 -8.43 10.37 -15.79
C THR A 241 -8.63 9.85 -14.36
N SER A 242 -8.87 8.54 -14.19
CA SER A 242 -8.98 7.96 -12.84
C SER A 242 -7.72 8.23 -12.01
N ARG A 243 -6.54 8.07 -12.62
CA ARG A 243 -5.27 8.36 -11.94
C ARG A 243 -5.11 9.83 -11.57
N GLY A 244 -5.43 10.76 -12.47
CA GLY A 244 -5.35 12.19 -12.17
C GLY A 244 -6.27 12.60 -11.03
N GLN A 245 -7.46 11.99 -10.94
CA GLN A 245 -8.39 12.18 -9.81
C GLN A 245 -7.84 11.58 -8.51
N THR A 246 -7.22 10.40 -8.55
CA THR A 246 -6.54 9.81 -7.39
C THR A 246 -5.36 10.66 -6.94
N ILE A 247 -4.54 11.19 -7.86
CA ILE A 247 -3.43 12.10 -7.54
C ILE A 247 -3.95 13.39 -6.91
N LEU A 248 -5.02 13.98 -7.45
CA LEU A 248 -5.66 15.16 -6.88
C LEU A 248 -6.14 14.89 -5.45
N ALA A 249 -6.78 13.75 -5.21
CA ALA A 249 -7.21 13.33 -3.88
C ALA A 249 -6.04 13.16 -2.90
N GLU A 250 -4.96 12.51 -3.33
CA GLU A 250 -3.75 12.32 -2.52
C GLU A 250 -3.08 13.65 -2.16
N LEU A 251 -2.97 14.56 -3.12
CA LEU A 251 -2.40 15.89 -2.90
C LEU A 251 -3.21 16.70 -1.89
N ILE A 252 -4.54 16.72 -2.00
CA ILE A 252 -5.41 17.39 -1.02
C ILE A 252 -5.16 16.86 0.40
N GLU A 253 -5.01 15.53 0.56
CA GLU A 253 -4.72 14.94 1.86
C GLU A 253 -3.30 15.23 2.37
N ILE A 254 -2.30 15.28 1.48
CA ILE A 254 -0.94 15.69 1.84
C ILE A 254 -0.97 17.14 2.33
N PHE A 255 -1.63 18.04 1.61
CA PHE A 255 -1.73 19.44 2.03
C PHE A 255 -2.48 19.60 3.35
N ASP A 256 -3.54 18.82 3.59
CA ASP A 256 -4.22 18.76 4.89
C ASP A 256 -3.28 18.30 6.01
N MET A 257 -2.54 17.21 5.78
CA MET A 257 -1.60 16.64 6.76
C MET A 257 -0.47 17.61 7.14
N TYR A 258 0.04 18.37 6.16
CA TYR A 258 1.12 19.34 6.36
C TYR A 258 0.63 20.77 6.59
N SER A 259 -0.67 20.98 6.83
CA SER A 259 -1.27 22.30 7.11
C SER A 259 -1.02 23.35 6.01
N MET A 260 -0.92 22.91 4.74
CA MET A 260 -0.79 23.77 3.56
C MET A 260 -2.18 24.23 3.07
N GLN A 261 -2.86 25.02 3.90
CA GLN A 261 -4.29 25.32 3.74
C GLN A 261 -4.64 25.97 2.39
N GLU A 262 -3.83 26.91 1.89
CA GLU A 262 -4.08 27.58 0.61
C GLU A 262 -4.06 26.59 -0.57
N LEU A 263 -3.09 25.67 -0.60
CA LEU A 263 -3.02 24.64 -1.63
C LEU A 263 -4.19 23.66 -1.50
N LYS A 264 -4.49 23.23 -0.28
CA LYS A 264 -5.66 22.37 0.01
C LYS A 264 -6.94 22.99 -0.55
N GLU A 265 -7.21 24.26 -0.25
CA GLU A 265 -8.42 24.96 -0.69
C GLU A 265 -8.47 25.11 -2.22
N LYS A 266 -7.35 25.51 -2.85
CA LYS A 266 -7.24 25.62 -4.32
C LYS A 266 -7.56 24.31 -5.03
N TYR A 267 -6.95 23.21 -4.60
CA TYR A 267 -7.12 21.90 -5.25
C TYR A 267 -8.44 21.23 -4.89
N LEU A 268 -9.00 21.49 -3.70
CA LEU A 268 -10.36 21.09 -3.37
C LEU A 268 -11.39 21.81 -4.24
N ALA A 269 -11.26 23.12 -4.45
CA ALA A 269 -12.13 23.86 -5.37
C ALA A 269 -12.03 23.32 -6.80
N THR A 270 -10.82 22.96 -7.23
CA THR A 270 -10.60 22.28 -8.52
C THR A 270 -11.37 20.97 -8.59
N ALA A 271 -11.29 20.12 -7.55
CA ALA A 271 -12.01 18.85 -7.46
C ALA A 271 -13.54 19.02 -7.48
N GLU A 272 -14.06 20.00 -6.74
CA GLU A 272 -15.50 20.32 -6.68
C GLU A 272 -16.05 20.83 -8.01
N SER A 273 -15.22 21.47 -8.84
CA SER A 273 -15.63 22.03 -10.13
C SER A 273 -15.68 21.01 -11.28
N LEU A 274 -15.27 19.76 -11.06
CA LEU A 274 -15.23 18.74 -12.10
C LEU A 274 -16.64 18.35 -12.55
N LYS A 275 -16.93 18.53 -13.86
CA LYS A 275 -18.25 18.25 -14.46
C LYS A 275 -18.52 16.76 -14.76
N LYS A 276 -17.48 15.93 -14.76
CA LYS A 276 -17.54 14.50 -15.09
C LYS A 276 -17.66 13.65 -13.82
N PRO A 277 -18.11 12.39 -13.90
CA PRO A 277 -18.11 11.51 -12.74
C PRO A 277 -16.71 11.44 -12.14
N VAL A 278 -16.63 11.75 -10.85
CA VAL A 278 -15.44 11.60 -10.03
C VAL A 278 -15.36 10.16 -9.52
N ASN A 279 -14.14 9.61 -9.46
CA ASN A 279 -13.91 8.28 -8.92
C ASN A 279 -14.19 8.24 -7.40
N GLU A 280 -14.36 7.03 -6.86
CA GLU A 280 -14.71 6.80 -5.45
C GLU A 280 -13.72 7.49 -4.50
N ARG A 281 -12.43 7.50 -4.85
CA ARG A 281 -11.35 8.10 -4.07
C ARG A 281 -11.48 9.62 -3.94
N LEU A 282 -11.69 10.31 -5.06
CA LEU A 282 -11.84 11.76 -5.08
C LEU A 282 -13.18 12.17 -4.47
N LEU A 283 -14.25 11.41 -4.73
CA LEU A 283 -15.56 11.62 -4.12
C LEU A 283 -15.47 11.56 -2.59
N ALA A 284 -14.87 10.51 -2.04
CA ALA A 284 -14.67 10.37 -0.59
C ALA A 284 -13.88 11.54 0.00
N THR A 285 -12.88 12.04 -0.73
CA THR A 285 -12.07 13.20 -0.32
C THR A 285 -12.91 14.49 -0.29
N ILE A 286 -13.71 14.74 -1.33
CA ILE A 286 -14.63 15.89 -1.40
C ILE A 286 -15.65 15.81 -0.26
N THR A 287 -16.31 14.66 -0.09
CA THR A 287 -17.33 14.45 0.95
C THR A 287 -16.75 14.65 2.35
N LYS A 288 -15.57 14.08 2.65
CA LYS A 288 -14.90 14.25 3.94
C LYS A 288 -14.63 15.74 4.22
N ASN A 289 -14.04 16.45 3.26
CA ASN A 289 -13.68 17.85 3.46
C ASN A 289 -14.91 18.76 3.58
N ASN A 290 -15.96 18.51 2.79
CA ASN A 290 -17.23 19.23 2.89
C ASN A 290 -17.94 19.00 4.22
N GLY A 291 -17.91 17.77 4.74
CA GLY A 291 -18.49 17.44 6.04
C GLY A 291 -17.79 18.11 7.23
N THR A 292 -16.58 18.65 7.04
CA THR A 292 -15.80 19.34 8.07
C THR A 292 -15.70 20.86 7.86
N LYS A 293 -16.37 21.41 6.83
CA LYS A 293 -16.38 22.87 6.61
C LYS A 293 -17.15 23.58 7.72
N VAL A 294 -16.77 24.82 8.03
CA VAL A 294 -17.54 25.67 8.94
C VAL A 294 -18.95 25.84 8.39
N GLY A 295 -19.96 25.54 9.22
CA GLY A 295 -21.37 25.55 8.83
C GLY A 295 -21.91 24.23 8.25
N ALA A 296 -21.07 23.19 8.11
CA ALA A 296 -21.53 21.86 7.72
C ALA A 296 -22.23 21.16 8.91
N THR A 297 -23.31 20.46 8.61
CA THR A 297 -23.97 19.57 9.58
C THR A 297 -23.27 18.21 9.55
N PHE A 298 -22.71 17.79 10.68
CA PHE A 298 -22.15 16.45 10.80
C PHE A 298 -23.23 15.40 10.61
N THR A 299 -22.92 14.35 9.84
CA THR A 299 -23.82 13.21 9.69
C THR A 299 -24.05 12.58 11.06
N ASN A 300 -25.33 12.35 11.41
CA ASN A 300 -25.67 11.71 12.67
C ASN A 300 -25.10 10.28 12.68
N TYR A 301 -24.27 9.96 13.68
CA TYR A 301 -23.63 8.66 13.79
C TYR A 301 -24.26 7.87 14.94
N PHE A 302 -24.83 6.71 14.61
CA PHE A 302 -25.37 5.78 15.60
C PHE A 302 -24.25 4.84 16.04
N PHE A 303 -23.81 4.96 17.29
CA PHE A 303 -22.77 4.09 17.82
C PHE A 303 -23.35 2.69 18.05
N VAL A 304 -22.73 1.68 17.43
CA VAL A 304 -23.21 0.29 17.51
C VAL A 304 -22.99 -0.31 18.91
N ARG A 305 -22.02 0.21 19.67
CA ARG A 305 -21.75 -0.16 21.07
C ARG A 305 -21.20 1.03 21.86
N PRO A 306 -22.05 1.93 22.37
CA PRO A 306 -21.61 2.94 23.30
C PRO A 306 -21.04 2.27 24.56
N ALA A 307 -19.75 2.43 24.82
CA ALA A 307 -19.15 2.07 26.11
C ALA A 307 -19.27 3.27 27.05
N ASN A 308 -19.59 3.02 28.33
CA ASN A 308 -19.66 4.05 29.38
C ASN A 308 -20.68 5.19 29.12
N THR A 309 -21.76 4.92 28.39
CA THR A 309 -22.89 5.85 28.32
C THR A 309 -24.22 5.10 28.30
N THR A 310 -25.22 5.67 28.96
CA THR A 310 -26.61 5.18 28.99
C THR A 310 -27.46 5.79 27.87
N ALA A 311 -26.89 6.68 27.06
CA ALA A 311 -27.55 7.27 25.92
C ALA A 311 -27.84 6.18 24.88
N LYS A 312 -29.13 5.94 24.60
CA LYS A 312 -29.55 5.14 23.46
C LYS A 312 -29.25 5.94 22.18
N SER A 313 -28.51 5.33 21.26
CA SER A 313 -28.37 5.86 19.88
C SER A 313 -29.69 5.74 19.15
#